data_AF-A0A7X6V4Z3-F1
#
_entry.id   AF-A0A7X6V4Z3-F1
#
_cell.length_a   1.000
_cell.length_b   1.000
_cell.length_c   1.000
_cell.angle_alpha   90.00
_cell.angle_beta   90.00
_cell.angle_gamma   90.00
#
_symmetry.space_group_name_H-M   'P 1'
#
loop_
_entity.id
_entity.type
_entity.pdbx_description
1 polymer ?
#
loop_
_entity_poly.entity_id
_entity_poly.type
_entity_poly.pdbx_seq_one_letter_code
_entity_poly.pdbx_strand_id
1 'polypeptide(L)' 'MTNKAMIRVRMSSQDAHYGGNLVDGAKMLQLFGDVATELLIKRDGDEG' A
#
# COMPACT_ATOMS: atom_id res chain seq x y z
N MET A 1 4.53 -13.07 -18.43
CA MET A 1 3.46 -12.40 -17.67
C MET A 1 4.09 -11.24 -16.91
N THR A 2 3.59 -10.02 -17.08
CA THR A 2 4.16 -8.84 -16.41
C THR A 2 3.79 -8.90 -14.92
N ASN A 3 4.79 -9.12 -14.05
CA ASN A 3 4.54 -9.30 -12.62
C ASN A 3 4.34 -7.94 -11.94
N LYS A 4 3.12 -7.40 -12.07
CA LYS A 4 2.72 -6.10 -11.52
C LYS A 4 1.73 -6.30 -10.38
N ALA A 5 1.98 -5.63 -9.25
CA ALA A 5 1.04 -5.46 -8.14
C ALA A 5 0.50 -4.02 -8.16
N MET A 6 -0.76 -3.83 -7.78
CA MET A 6 -1.38 -2.51 -7.75
C MET A 6 -2.48 -2.46 -6.68
N ILE A 7 -2.30 -1.57 -5.71
CA ILE A 7 -3.37 -1.17 -4.81
C ILE A 7 -3.93 0.16 -5.28
N ARG A 8 -5.26 0.20 -5.46
CA ARG A 8 -6.01 1.41 -5.79
C ARG A 8 -7.13 1.59 -4.79
N VAL A 9 -7.02 2.61 -3.95
CA VAL A 9 -7.90 2.85 -2.81
C VAL A 9 -8.22 4.34 -2.73
N ARG A 10 -9.41 4.66 -2.22
CA ARG A 10 -9.81 6.03 -1.86
C ARG A 10 -9.54 6.26 -0.38
N MET A 11 -8.83 7.33 -0.05
CA MET A 11 -8.66 7.76 1.33
C MET A 11 -9.96 8.36 1.87
N SER A 12 -10.30 7.98 3.09
CA SER A 12 -11.43 8.50 3.84
C SER A 12 -11.01 9.66 4.75
N SER A 13 -11.97 10.30 5.41
CA SER A 13 -11.67 11.28 6.46
C SER A 13 -10.93 10.68 7.66
N GLN A 14 -11.00 9.36 7.86
CA GLN A 14 -10.29 8.67 8.94
C GLN A 14 -8.80 8.47 8.63
N ASP A 15 -8.40 8.60 7.36
CA ASP A 15 -6.99 8.50 6.95
C ASP A 15 -6.25 9.84 7.06
N ALA A 16 -6.97 10.96 7.27
CA ALA A 16 -6.35 12.26 7.50
C ALA A 16 -5.62 12.29 8.84
N HIS A 17 -4.36 12.73 8.83
CA HIS A 17 -3.51 12.76 10.02
C HIS A 17 -3.11 14.18 10.40
N TYR A 18 -2.81 15.02 9.42
CA TYR A 18 -2.47 16.42 9.59
C TYR A 18 -3.65 17.34 9.26
N GLY A 19 -3.55 18.60 9.69
CA GLY A 19 -4.54 19.63 9.38
C GLY A 19 -4.77 19.79 7.87
N GLY A 20 -6.01 20.13 7.50
CA GLY A 20 -6.39 20.31 6.09
C GLY A 20 -6.65 19.01 5.31
N ASN A 21 -7.03 17.92 6.00
CA ASN A 21 -7.28 16.59 5.40
C ASN A 21 -6.03 15.96 4.77
N LEU A 22 -4.84 16.29 5.29
CA LEU A 22 -3.59 15.77 4.77
C LEU A 22 -3.27 14.41 5.42
N VAL A 23 -3.16 13.38 4.59
CA VAL A 23 -2.73 12.04 4.98
C VAL A 23 -1.21 12.05 5.20
N ASP A 24 -0.74 11.35 6.22
CA ASP A 24 0.69 11.24 6.48
C ASP A 24 1.40 10.29 5.50
N GLY A 25 2.73 10.35 5.49
CA GLY A 25 3.55 9.44 4.69
C GLY A 25 3.61 8.01 5.25
N ALA A 26 3.32 7.80 6.53
CA ALA A 26 3.36 6.47 7.14
C ALA A 26 2.25 5.57 6.55
N LYS A 27 1.08 6.15 6.23
CA LYS A 27 0.01 5.47 5.49
C LYS A 27 0.49 4.95 4.12
N MET A 28 1.33 5.71 3.41
CA MET A 28 1.91 5.26 2.15
C MET A 28 2.90 4.11 2.35
N LEU A 29 3.71 4.15 3.42
CA LEU A 29 4.62 3.06 3.75
C LEU A 29 3.89 1.75 4.07
N GLN A 30 2.75 1.81 4.75
CA GLN A 30 1.89 0.65 4.98
C GLN A 30 1.43 0.03 3.65
N LEU A 31 0.90 0.85 2.74
CA LEU A 31 0.45 0.38 1.42
C LEU A 31 1.60 -0.17 0.55
N PHE A 32 2.81 0.37 0.70
CA PHE A 32 3.99 -0.20 0.04
C PHE A 32 4.36 -1.58 0.59
N GLY A 33 4.16 -1.81 1.89
CA GLY A 33 4.28 -3.15 2.49
C GLY A 33 3.36 -4.15 1.81
N ASP A 34 2.07 -3.81 1.69
CA ASP A 34 1.08 -4.70 1.06
C ASP A 34 1.40 -4.99 -0.42
N VAL A 35 1.85 -3.98 -1.18
CA VAL A 35 2.31 -4.17 -2.56
C VAL A 35 3.54 -5.09 -2.63
N ALA A 36 4.49 -4.94 -1.71
CA ALA A 36 5.67 -5.80 -1.64
C ALA A 36 5.26 -7.25 -1.31
N THR A 37 4.38 -7.46 -0.33
CA THR A 37 3.84 -8.76 0.02
C THR A 37 3.16 -9.43 -1.18
N GLU A 38 2.31 -8.70 -1.92
CA GLU A 38 1.68 -9.23 -3.14
C GLU A 38 2.71 -9.63 -4.20
N LEU A 39 3.79 -8.84 -4.36
CA LEU A 39 4.87 -9.17 -5.30
C LEU A 39 5.65 -10.42 -4.87
N LEU A 40 5.95 -10.58 -3.58
CA LEU A 40 6.65 -11.74 -3.04
C LEU A 40 5.80 -13.00 -3.17
N ILE A 41 4.51 -12.95 -2.85
CA ILE A 41 3.60 -14.09 -3.05
C ILE A 41 3.59 -14.52 -4.53
N LYS A 42 3.51 -13.56 -5.46
CA LYS A 42 3.49 -13.87 -6.89
C LYS A 42 4.81 -14.41 -7.43
N ARG A 43 5.94 -14.06 -6.81
CA ARG A 43 7.29 -14.43 -7.29
C ARG A 43 7.81 -15.69 -6.63
N ASP A 44 7.65 -15.75 -5.32
CA ASP A 44 8.38 -16.63 -4.42
C ASP A 44 7.44 -17.61 -3.70
N GLY A 45 6.13 -17.31 -3.67
CA GLY A 45 5.09 -18.20 -3.13
C GLY A 45 4.84 -18.03 -1.63
N ASP A 46 5.50 -17.06 -1.00
CA ASP A 46 5.32 -16.66 0.40
C ASP A 46 5.38 -15.12 0.54
N GLU A 47 5.34 -14.63 1.76
CA GLU A 47 5.29 -13.19 2.07
C GLU A 47 6.68 -12.57 2.30
N GLY A 48 7.77 -13.33 2.09
CA GLY A 48 9.15 -12.98 2.45
C GLY A 48 9.71 -13.76 3.62
#